data_AF-A0A1H8KXD8-F1
#
_entry.id   AF-A0A1H8KXD8-F1
#
_cell.length_a   1.000
_cell.length_b   1.000
_cell.length_c   1.000
_cell.angle_alpha   90.00
_cell.angle_beta   90.00
_cell.angle_gamma   90.00
#
_symmetry.space_group_name_H-M   'P 1'
#
loop_
_entity.id
_entity.type
_entity.pdbx_description
1 polymer ?
#
loop_
_entity_poly.entity_id
_entity_poly.type
_entity_poly.pdbx_seq_one_letter_code
_entity_poly.pdbx_strand_id
1 'polypeptide(L)'
;MKLTVLIIGCGDIGVTLGQELLDEGHRVIGVRRQAKALEHTGIEPLALDLSTLEGADASALPQADYVIYTVSADRFEESAYQSAYPDGLKRVLSVMEQHEKPPRRIFFVSSTSVYGQQEGEVVNEESPTESTSFSGNLMREAEQALLNHPLPGTVVRFSGIYGPGRDRLIHQVAEGRLAAVTPVIYSNRIHRDDCTGILAHLIRCQENGTPLADLYLGSDCEPVTLHNVMAWLAKQLKVESTDTMQSPLRRRASKRCDNRRILETGYTFRYPTYKEGYAQVLKEGGFLELQKA
;
A
#
# COMPACT_ATOMS: atom_id res chain seq x y z
N MET A 1 13.81 -21.64 -10.14
CA MET A 1 12.54 -22.37 -10.35
C MET A 1 11.45 -21.34 -10.57
N LYS A 2 10.44 -21.63 -11.41
CA LYS A 2 9.30 -20.72 -11.57
C LYS A 2 8.39 -20.84 -10.35
N LEU A 3 8.45 -19.85 -9.45
CA LEU A 3 7.55 -19.77 -8.30
C LEU A 3 6.13 -19.41 -8.72
N THR A 4 5.15 -19.81 -7.92
CA THR A 4 3.76 -19.36 -8.01
C THR A 4 3.47 -18.30 -6.96
N VAL A 5 3.05 -17.12 -7.40
CA VAL A 5 2.63 -16.01 -6.53
C VAL A 5 1.12 -15.81 -6.67
N LEU A 6 0.42 -15.89 -5.55
CA LEU A 6 -1.02 -15.63 -5.46
C LEU A 6 -1.27 -14.23 -4.92
N ILE A 7 -1.88 -13.36 -5.71
CA ILE A 7 -2.20 -11.98 -5.31
C ILE A 7 -3.68 -11.88 -4.97
N ILE A 8 -4.00 -11.74 -3.68
CA ILE A 8 -5.36 -11.57 -3.17
C ILE A 8 -5.74 -10.08 -3.22
N GLY A 9 -6.72 -9.73 -4.06
CA GLY A 9 -7.10 -8.33 -4.28
C GLY A 9 -6.24 -7.67 -5.36
N CYS A 10 -6.29 -8.19 -6.58
CA CYS A 10 -5.44 -7.77 -7.69
C CYS A 10 -5.92 -6.45 -8.35
N GLY A 11 -5.97 -5.35 -7.57
CA GLY A 11 -6.21 -3.98 -8.05
C GLY A 11 -4.95 -3.34 -8.64
N ASP A 12 -4.85 -2.01 -8.62
CA ASP A 12 -3.71 -1.24 -9.14
C ASP A 12 -2.33 -1.74 -8.65
N ILE A 13 -2.15 -1.90 -7.33
CA ILE A 13 -0.93 -2.46 -6.72
C ILE A 13 -0.72 -3.92 -7.16
N GLY A 14 -1.77 -4.73 -7.14
CA GLY A 14 -1.67 -6.16 -7.45
C GLY A 14 -1.37 -6.43 -8.93
N VAL A 15 -1.91 -5.64 -9.84
CA VAL A 15 -1.63 -5.74 -11.29
C VAL A 15 -0.20 -5.29 -11.56
N THR A 16 0.21 -4.15 -11.00
CA THR A 16 1.58 -3.62 -11.18
C THR A 16 2.61 -4.60 -10.63
N LEU A 17 2.42 -5.14 -9.42
CA LEU A 17 3.29 -6.18 -8.85
C LEU A 17 3.25 -7.46 -9.69
N GLY A 18 2.07 -7.88 -10.12
CA GLY A 18 1.91 -9.09 -10.93
C GLY A 18 2.67 -9.01 -12.26
N GLN A 19 2.67 -7.86 -12.92
CA GLN A 19 3.45 -7.63 -14.13
C GLN A 19 4.95 -7.69 -13.86
N GLU A 20 5.44 -7.02 -12.80
CA GLU A 20 6.86 -7.09 -12.41
C GLU A 20 7.30 -8.56 -12.16
N LEU A 21 6.48 -9.35 -11.48
CA LEU A 21 6.78 -10.75 -11.19
C LEU A 21 6.68 -11.66 -12.43
N LEU A 22 5.80 -11.36 -13.38
CA LEU A 22 5.73 -12.06 -14.66
C LEU A 22 7.00 -11.80 -15.50
N ASP A 23 7.50 -10.56 -15.50
CA ASP A 23 8.75 -10.19 -16.17
C ASP A 23 9.96 -10.90 -15.55
N GLU A 24 9.93 -11.16 -14.24
CA GLU A 24 10.90 -12.00 -13.52
C GLU A 24 10.72 -13.52 -13.79
N GLY A 25 9.72 -13.89 -14.58
CA GLY A 25 9.47 -15.27 -15.02
C GLY A 25 8.65 -16.11 -14.04
N HIS A 26 8.09 -15.52 -12.99
CA HIS A 26 7.18 -16.21 -12.06
C HIS A 26 5.83 -16.53 -12.70
N ARG A 27 5.07 -17.43 -12.08
CA ARG A 27 3.66 -17.64 -12.37
C ARG A 27 2.86 -16.76 -11.42
N VAL A 28 1.96 -15.93 -11.93
CA VAL A 28 1.14 -15.04 -11.09
C VAL A 28 -0.33 -15.36 -11.28
N ILE A 29 -1.01 -15.61 -10.16
CA ILE A 29 -2.46 -15.81 -10.10
C ILE A 29 -3.07 -14.61 -9.36
N GLY A 30 -4.00 -13.90 -10.00
CA GLY A 30 -4.65 -12.72 -9.45
C GLY A 30 -6.09 -13.00 -9.05
N VAL A 31 -6.40 -12.80 -7.77
CA VAL A 31 -7.76 -12.99 -7.23
C VAL A 31 -8.53 -11.67 -7.24
N ARG A 32 -9.70 -11.66 -7.88
CA ARG A 32 -10.66 -10.55 -7.88
C ARG A 32 -12.10 -11.08 -7.97
N ARG A 33 -13.07 -10.30 -7.49
CA ARG A 33 -14.50 -10.57 -7.73
C ARG A 33 -14.83 -10.57 -9.23
N GLN A 34 -14.24 -9.65 -9.99
CA GLN A 34 -14.43 -9.52 -11.44
C GLN A 34 -13.11 -9.79 -12.16
N ALA A 35 -12.89 -11.04 -12.55
CA ALA A 35 -11.69 -11.51 -13.23
C ALA A 35 -11.40 -10.81 -14.57
N LYS A 36 -12.44 -10.31 -15.26
CA LYS A 36 -12.33 -9.61 -16.55
C LYS A 36 -11.33 -8.44 -16.52
N ALA A 37 -11.17 -7.79 -15.36
CA ALA A 37 -10.21 -6.71 -15.18
C ALA A 37 -8.73 -7.14 -15.25
N LEU A 38 -8.45 -8.45 -15.33
CA LEU A 38 -7.12 -9.01 -15.52
C LEU A 38 -6.88 -9.52 -16.95
N GLU A 39 -7.90 -9.48 -17.81
CA GLU A 39 -7.72 -9.76 -19.24
C GLU A 39 -6.62 -8.86 -19.80
N HIS A 40 -5.73 -9.43 -20.62
CA HIS A 40 -4.58 -8.75 -21.24
C HIS A 40 -3.41 -8.36 -20.31
N THR A 41 -3.49 -8.63 -19.00
CA THR A 41 -2.37 -8.37 -18.08
C THR A 41 -1.31 -9.48 -18.10
N GLY A 42 -1.65 -10.66 -18.62
CA GLY A 42 -0.82 -11.88 -18.51
C GLY A 42 -0.95 -12.61 -17.17
N ILE A 43 -1.60 -11.99 -16.18
CA ILE A 43 -1.86 -12.58 -14.86
C ILE A 43 -3.00 -13.61 -15.00
N GLU A 44 -2.83 -14.81 -14.45
CA GLU A 44 -3.86 -15.84 -14.46
C GLU A 44 -5.02 -15.41 -13.56
N PRO A 45 -6.24 -15.20 -14.10
CA PRO A 45 -7.33 -14.67 -13.29
C PRO A 45 -8.01 -15.77 -12.46
N LEU A 46 -8.31 -15.47 -11.20
CA LEU A 46 -9.20 -16.25 -10.36
C LEU A 46 -10.38 -15.37 -9.88
N ALA A 47 -11.58 -15.68 -10.38
CA ALA A 47 -12.81 -15.02 -9.96
C ALA A 47 -13.26 -15.57 -8.61
N LEU A 48 -13.13 -14.79 -7.54
CA LEU A 48 -13.49 -15.22 -6.19
C LEU A 48 -13.89 -14.04 -5.29
N ASP A 49 -14.91 -14.24 -4.48
CA ASP A 49 -15.30 -13.34 -3.39
C ASP A 49 -14.79 -13.93 -2.07
N LEU A 50 -14.02 -13.16 -1.30
CA LEU A 50 -13.42 -13.67 -0.07
C LEU A 50 -14.42 -14.10 0.99
N SER A 51 -15.67 -13.60 0.94
CA SER A 51 -16.73 -14.06 1.84
C SER A 51 -17.10 -15.53 1.63
N THR A 52 -16.83 -16.11 0.46
CA THR A 52 -17.10 -17.52 0.18
C THR A 52 -16.03 -18.47 0.73
N LEU A 53 -14.94 -17.93 1.29
CA LEU A 53 -13.89 -18.73 1.91
C LEU A 53 -14.22 -19.14 3.35
N GLU A 54 -15.32 -18.64 3.93
CA GLU A 54 -15.76 -19.02 5.27
C GLU A 54 -16.06 -20.52 5.33
N GLY A 55 -15.27 -21.27 6.09
CA GLY A 55 -15.38 -22.73 6.20
C GLY A 55 -15.00 -23.50 4.93
N ALA A 56 -14.35 -22.84 3.97
CA ALA A 56 -13.89 -23.49 2.74
C ALA A 56 -12.66 -24.38 2.99
N ASP A 57 -12.50 -25.40 2.16
CA ASP A 57 -11.32 -26.27 2.18
C ASP A 57 -10.16 -25.70 1.35
N ALA A 58 -9.01 -26.37 1.40
CA ALA A 58 -7.80 -26.01 0.67
C ALA A 58 -7.98 -25.87 -0.86
N SER A 59 -9.03 -26.42 -1.48
CA SER A 59 -9.25 -26.31 -2.93
C SER A 59 -9.78 -24.94 -3.36
N ALA A 60 -10.27 -24.12 -2.42
CA ALA A 60 -10.83 -22.81 -2.70
C ALA A 60 -9.77 -21.78 -3.15
N LEU A 61 -8.51 -21.97 -2.77
CA LEU A 61 -7.38 -21.19 -3.27
C LEU A 61 -6.31 -22.13 -3.84
N PRO A 62 -5.61 -21.73 -4.91
CA PRO A 62 -4.53 -22.56 -5.45
C PRO A 62 -3.33 -22.53 -4.52
N GLN A 63 -2.62 -23.65 -4.43
CA GLN A 63 -1.33 -23.70 -3.76
C GLN A 63 -0.35 -22.69 -4.40
N ALA A 64 0.36 -21.93 -3.57
CA ALA A 64 1.29 -20.91 -3.99
C ALA A 64 2.53 -20.85 -3.08
N ASP A 65 3.67 -20.46 -3.65
CA ASP A 65 4.91 -20.24 -2.88
C ASP A 65 4.83 -18.95 -2.06
N TYR A 66 4.16 -17.93 -2.60
CA TYR A 66 3.96 -16.64 -1.94
C TYR A 66 2.51 -16.19 -2.09
N VAL A 67 1.97 -15.59 -1.03
CA VAL A 67 0.65 -14.95 -1.06
C VAL A 67 0.82 -13.47 -0.75
N ILE A 68 0.30 -12.60 -1.61
CA ILE A 68 0.31 -11.15 -1.42
C ILE A 68 -1.12 -10.68 -1.21
N TYR A 69 -1.44 -10.23 -0.01
CA TYR A 69 -2.76 -9.71 0.35
C TYR A 69 -2.78 -8.20 0.17
N THR A 70 -3.41 -7.73 -0.91
CA THR A 70 -3.53 -6.32 -1.32
C THR A 70 -4.98 -5.84 -1.37
N VAL A 71 -5.91 -6.56 -0.73
CA VAL A 71 -7.32 -6.17 -0.68
C VAL A 71 -7.46 -4.84 0.04
N SER A 72 -8.27 -3.96 -0.53
CA SER A 72 -8.67 -2.70 0.08
C SER A 72 -10.19 -2.66 0.25
N ALA A 73 -10.67 -2.06 1.34
CA ALA A 73 -12.10 -1.78 1.51
C ALA A 73 -12.63 -0.86 0.39
N ASP A 74 -13.82 -1.17 -0.13
CA ASP A 74 -14.47 -0.38 -1.20
C ASP A 74 -14.98 0.99 -0.70
N ARG A 75 -15.18 1.13 0.62
CA ARG A 75 -15.69 2.34 1.27
C ARG A 75 -14.97 2.61 2.58
N PHE A 76 -14.93 3.88 2.98
CA PHE A 76 -14.45 4.30 4.29
C PHE A 76 -15.53 4.12 5.36
N GLU A 77 -15.89 2.86 5.60
CA GLU A 77 -16.92 2.42 6.54
C GLU A 77 -16.38 1.27 7.38
N GLU A 78 -16.75 1.23 8.66
CA GLU A 78 -16.21 0.26 9.63
C GLU A 78 -16.49 -1.20 9.21
N SER A 79 -17.71 -1.51 8.79
CA SER A 79 -18.08 -2.85 8.32
C SER A 79 -17.32 -3.27 7.06
N ALA A 80 -17.08 -2.33 6.13
CA ALA A 80 -16.30 -2.59 4.92
C ALA A 80 -14.83 -2.85 5.26
N TYR A 81 -14.26 -2.13 6.23
CA TYR A 81 -12.92 -2.38 6.74
C TYR A 81 -12.82 -3.71 7.47
N GLN A 82 -13.76 -4.05 8.34
CA GLN A 82 -13.80 -5.33 9.06
C GLN A 82 -13.80 -6.49 8.06
N SER A 83 -14.68 -6.44 7.07
CA SER A 83 -14.82 -7.47 6.05
C SER A 83 -13.54 -7.61 5.19
N ALA A 84 -12.94 -6.49 4.78
CA ALA A 84 -11.80 -6.48 3.86
C ALA A 84 -10.45 -6.76 4.53
N TYR A 85 -10.26 -6.40 5.80
CA TYR A 85 -8.96 -6.54 6.47
C TYR A 85 -8.93 -7.72 7.44
N PRO A 86 -9.44 -7.65 8.70
CA PRO A 86 -9.30 -8.76 9.63
C PRO A 86 -10.04 -10.02 9.15
N ASP A 87 -11.29 -9.90 8.72
CA ASP A 87 -12.07 -11.08 8.35
C ASP A 87 -11.56 -11.71 7.04
N GLY A 88 -11.35 -10.88 6.02
CA GLY A 88 -10.84 -11.32 4.72
C GLY A 88 -9.46 -12.00 4.83
N LEU A 89 -8.56 -11.42 5.61
CA LEU A 89 -7.23 -12.00 5.82
C LEU A 89 -7.32 -13.32 6.61
N LYS A 90 -8.11 -13.37 7.69
CA LYS A 90 -8.32 -14.61 8.48
C LYS A 90 -8.85 -15.76 7.61
N ARG A 91 -9.80 -15.48 6.71
CA ARG A 91 -10.32 -16.48 5.77
C ARG A 91 -9.25 -17.01 4.82
N VAL A 92 -8.42 -16.13 4.26
CA VAL A 92 -7.29 -16.55 3.42
C VAL A 92 -6.31 -17.39 4.22
N LEU A 93 -5.93 -16.96 5.43
CA LEU A 93 -5.01 -17.71 6.29
C LEU A 93 -5.53 -19.12 6.60
N SER A 94 -6.81 -19.24 6.94
CA SER A 94 -7.46 -20.52 7.24
C SER A 94 -7.51 -21.47 6.05
N VAL A 95 -7.63 -20.97 4.81
CA VAL A 95 -7.53 -21.82 3.63
C VAL A 95 -6.07 -22.20 3.35
N MET A 96 -5.14 -21.23 3.44
CA MET A 96 -3.74 -21.45 3.08
C MET A 96 -3.01 -22.41 4.03
N GLU A 97 -3.41 -22.48 5.31
CA GLU A 97 -2.82 -23.42 6.28
C GLU A 97 -3.17 -24.88 6.03
N GLN A 98 -4.26 -25.14 5.30
CA GLN A 98 -4.72 -26.49 4.99
C GLN A 98 -3.93 -27.13 3.83
N HIS A 99 -3.11 -26.38 3.10
CA HIS A 99 -2.29 -26.94 2.04
C HIS A 99 -1.17 -27.82 2.60
N GLU A 100 -0.93 -28.98 1.97
CA GLU A 100 0.21 -29.86 2.29
C GLU A 100 1.56 -29.13 2.25
N LYS A 101 1.68 -28.16 1.34
CA LYS A 101 2.82 -27.25 1.24
C LYS A 101 2.35 -25.83 1.53
N PRO A 102 2.52 -25.34 2.76
CA PRO A 102 2.15 -23.97 3.09
C PRO A 102 3.01 -22.97 2.29
N PRO A 103 2.53 -21.74 2.08
CA PRO A 103 3.31 -20.70 1.42
C PRO A 103 4.61 -20.43 2.18
N ARG A 104 5.69 -20.16 1.44
CA ARG A 104 6.99 -19.77 2.00
C ARG A 104 6.88 -18.47 2.77
N ARG A 105 5.97 -17.57 2.35
CA ARG A 105 5.60 -16.36 3.08
C ARG A 105 4.27 -15.77 2.59
N ILE A 106 3.55 -15.14 3.51
CA ILE A 106 2.39 -14.30 3.23
C ILE A 106 2.77 -12.84 3.50
N PHE A 107 2.57 -11.97 2.51
CA PHE A 107 2.76 -10.55 2.65
C PHE A 107 1.40 -9.85 2.81
N PHE A 108 1.23 -9.08 3.88
CA PHE A 108 0.05 -8.26 4.08
C PHE A 108 0.37 -6.79 3.86
N VAL A 109 -0.32 -6.17 2.89
CA VAL A 109 -0.25 -4.73 2.68
C VAL A 109 -1.11 -4.02 3.71
N SER A 110 -0.44 -3.49 4.73
CA SER A 110 -1.02 -2.70 5.81
C SER A 110 -0.87 -1.20 5.54
N SER A 111 -1.25 -0.39 6.52
CA SER A 111 -1.26 1.06 6.48
C SER A 111 -0.61 1.67 7.71
N THR A 112 0.12 2.76 7.52
CA THR A 112 0.62 3.62 8.61
C THR A 112 -0.51 4.30 9.42
N SER A 113 -1.79 4.08 9.11
CA SER A 113 -2.93 4.54 9.94
C SER A 113 -3.01 3.88 11.31
N VAL A 114 -2.26 2.80 11.55
CA VAL A 114 -2.14 2.13 12.86
C VAL A 114 -1.45 3.01 13.91
N TYR A 115 -0.65 3.97 13.48
CA TYR A 115 0.06 4.92 14.33
C TYR A 115 -0.87 6.08 14.76
N GLY A 116 -0.93 6.35 16.08
CA GLY A 116 -1.81 7.34 16.70
C GLY A 116 -1.23 8.76 16.88
N GLN A 117 0.04 8.94 16.52
CA GLN A 117 0.83 10.18 16.65
C GLN A 117 0.23 11.34 15.84
N GLN A 118 0.24 12.53 16.43
CA GLN A 118 -0.51 13.71 15.96
C GLN A 118 0.30 15.03 15.98
N GLU A 119 1.52 15.02 16.51
CA GLU A 119 2.33 16.21 16.74
C GLU A 119 3.63 16.22 15.89
N GLY A 120 3.73 15.35 14.88
CA GLY A 120 4.89 15.27 14.00
C GLY A 120 6.03 14.40 14.54
N GLU A 121 5.73 13.50 15.46
CA GLU A 121 6.68 12.51 16.00
C GLU A 121 7.24 11.63 14.87
N VAL A 122 8.49 11.19 15.01
CA VAL A 122 9.06 10.17 14.12
C VAL A 122 8.51 8.81 14.55
N VAL A 123 8.03 8.01 13.60
CA VAL A 123 7.55 6.64 13.83
C VAL A 123 8.32 5.65 12.97
N ASN A 124 8.60 4.49 13.54
CA ASN A 124 9.19 3.33 12.90
C ASN A 124 8.36 2.08 13.23
N GLU A 125 8.82 0.90 12.85
CA GLU A 125 8.12 -0.37 13.07
C GLU A 125 7.91 -0.72 14.55
N GLU A 126 8.77 -0.23 15.45
CA GLU A 126 8.73 -0.46 16.90
C GLU A 126 7.86 0.56 17.65
N SER A 127 7.42 1.61 16.95
CA SER A 127 6.61 2.67 17.56
C SER A 127 5.20 2.18 17.93
N PRO A 128 4.60 2.70 19.02
CA PRO A 128 3.26 2.30 19.46
C PRO A 128 2.19 2.51 18.38
N THR A 129 1.37 1.48 18.16
CA THR A 129 0.25 1.48 17.22
C THR A 129 -1.09 1.72 17.92
N GLU A 130 -1.24 2.93 18.47
CA GLU A 130 -2.37 3.33 19.33
C GLU A 130 -3.32 4.29 18.61
N SER A 131 -3.63 4.00 17.34
CA SER A 131 -4.61 4.77 16.58
C SER A 131 -5.98 4.79 17.29
N THR A 132 -6.63 5.95 17.34
CA THR A 132 -8.00 6.08 17.85
C THR A 132 -9.05 5.94 16.75
N SER A 133 -8.63 5.73 15.50
CA SER A 133 -9.54 5.56 14.36
C SER A 133 -9.97 4.10 14.21
N PHE A 134 -11.22 3.86 13.82
CA PHE A 134 -11.70 2.50 13.50
C PHE A 134 -10.80 1.85 12.44
N SER A 135 -10.42 2.59 11.40
CA SER A 135 -9.56 2.11 10.32
C SER A 135 -8.17 1.67 10.80
N GLY A 136 -7.59 2.40 11.77
CA GLY A 136 -6.30 2.05 12.35
C GLY A 136 -6.38 0.82 13.25
N ASN A 137 -7.45 0.71 14.04
CA ASN A 137 -7.69 -0.45 14.91
C ASN A 137 -7.92 -1.73 14.12
N LEU A 138 -8.78 -1.70 13.09
CA LEU A 138 -9.06 -2.86 12.24
C LEU A 138 -7.84 -3.27 11.41
N MET A 139 -7.03 -2.31 10.97
CA MET A 139 -5.77 -2.61 10.30
C MET A 139 -4.81 -3.32 11.25
N ARG A 140 -4.65 -2.83 12.49
CA ARG A 140 -3.82 -3.48 13.52
C ARG A 140 -4.35 -4.88 13.86
N GLU A 141 -5.66 -5.07 13.92
CA GLU A 141 -6.25 -6.40 14.12
C GLU A 141 -5.85 -7.36 13.00
N ALA A 142 -5.91 -6.93 11.74
CA ALA A 142 -5.47 -7.73 10.60
C ALA A 142 -3.97 -8.05 10.65
N GLU A 143 -3.13 -7.06 11.01
CA GLU A 143 -1.69 -7.31 11.21
C GLU A 143 -1.47 -8.41 12.27
N GLN A 144 -2.16 -8.32 13.41
CA GLN A 144 -2.04 -9.31 14.48
C GLN A 144 -2.57 -10.68 14.07
N ALA A 145 -3.60 -10.75 13.21
CA ALA A 145 -4.09 -12.02 12.69
C ALA A 145 -3.02 -12.76 11.89
N LEU A 146 -2.22 -12.06 11.08
CA LEU A 146 -1.09 -12.65 10.35
C LEU A 146 0.11 -12.93 11.27
N LEU A 147 0.52 -11.96 12.09
CA LEU A 147 1.73 -12.07 12.92
C LEU A 147 1.64 -13.16 13.99
N ASN A 148 0.42 -13.45 14.48
CA ASN A 148 0.19 -14.54 15.44
C ASN A 148 -0.16 -15.86 14.75
N HIS A 149 -0.22 -15.90 13.41
CA HIS A 149 -0.52 -17.12 12.67
C HIS A 149 0.71 -18.03 12.60
N PRO A 150 0.56 -19.37 12.61
CA PRO A 150 1.68 -20.30 12.36
C PRO A 150 2.32 -20.19 10.96
N LEU A 151 1.66 -19.50 10.02
CA LEU A 151 2.19 -19.34 8.67
C LEU A 151 3.22 -18.20 8.66
N PRO A 152 4.34 -18.34 7.93
CA PRO A 152 5.34 -17.29 7.86
C PRO A 152 4.74 -16.02 7.22
N GLY A 153 4.76 -14.92 7.96
CA GLY A 153 4.11 -13.66 7.59
C GLY A 153 5.08 -12.48 7.57
N THR A 154 4.82 -11.52 6.68
CA THR A 154 5.42 -10.18 6.75
C THR A 154 4.35 -9.12 6.48
N VAL A 155 4.22 -8.18 7.39
CA VAL A 155 3.40 -6.98 7.22
C VAL A 155 4.23 -5.87 6.58
N VAL A 156 3.66 -5.14 5.63
CA VAL A 156 4.26 -3.91 5.09
C VAL A 156 3.29 -2.75 5.30
N ARG A 157 3.63 -1.83 6.21
CA ARG A 157 2.85 -0.63 6.48
C ARG A 157 3.19 0.45 5.46
N PHE A 158 2.37 0.57 4.41
CA PHE A 158 2.55 1.67 3.46
C PHE A 158 1.97 2.98 3.99
N SER A 159 2.66 4.09 3.68
CA SER A 159 2.13 5.44 3.88
C SER A 159 1.15 5.82 2.77
N GLY A 160 0.81 7.10 2.61
CA GLY A 160 -0.18 7.52 1.62
C GLY A 160 0.24 7.19 0.19
N ILE A 161 -0.36 6.15 -0.39
CA ILE A 161 -0.04 5.71 -1.76
C ILE A 161 -0.51 6.74 -2.78
N TYR A 162 0.41 7.23 -3.60
CA TYR A 162 0.13 8.09 -4.76
C TYR A 162 0.79 7.49 -6.02
N GLY A 163 0.47 8.03 -7.20
CA GLY A 163 0.93 7.51 -8.47
C GLY A 163 -0.11 7.76 -9.56
N PRO A 164 0.11 7.22 -10.78
CA PRO A 164 -0.84 7.35 -11.88
C PRO A 164 -2.28 6.95 -11.47
N GLY A 165 -3.26 7.82 -11.77
CA GLY A 165 -4.67 7.61 -11.43
C GLY A 165 -5.05 7.93 -9.98
N ARG A 166 -4.12 8.44 -9.16
CA ARG A 166 -4.36 8.85 -7.76
C ARG A 166 -4.20 10.35 -7.61
N ASP A 167 -4.99 11.09 -8.38
CA ASP A 167 -4.72 12.50 -8.70
C ASP A 167 -5.37 13.50 -7.74
N ARG A 168 -5.96 13.03 -6.63
CA ARG A 168 -6.74 13.87 -5.70
C ARG A 168 -5.99 15.11 -5.23
N LEU A 169 -4.72 14.95 -4.83
CA LEU A 169 -3.92 16.07 -4.34
C LEU A 169 -3.58 17.05 -5.46
N ILE A 170 -3.32 16.54 -6.67
CA ILE A 170 -3.05 17.35 -7.86
C ILE A 170 -4.29 18.19 -8.19
N HIS A 171 -5.47 17.59 -8.24
CA HIS A 171 -6.72 18.31 -8.49
C HIS A 171 -7.04 19.37 -7.41
N GLN A 172 -6.83 19.06 -6.13
CA GLN A 172 -7.00 20.04 -5.05
C GLN A 172 -6.12 21.28 -5.27
N VAL A 173 -4.85 21.06 -5.63
CA VAL A 173 -3.90 22.14 -5.88
C VAL A 173 -4.24 22.88 -7.18
N ALA A 174 -4.68 22.18 -8.23
CA ALA A 174 -5.10 22.78 -9.50
C ALA A 174 -6.28 23.75 -9.33
N GLU A 175 -7.15 23.49 -8.35
CA GLU A 175 -8.26 24.36 -7.94
C GLU A 175 -7.83 25.51 -7.00
N GLY A 176 -6.53 25.71 -6.79
CA GLY A 176 -6.00 26.77 -5.93
C GLY A 176 -6.12 26.53 -4.43
N ARG A 177 -6.42 25.29 -4.01
CA ARG A 177 -6.59 24.91 -2.60
C ARG A 177 -5.29 24.37 -2.02
N LEU A 178 -4.70 25.09 -1.07
CA LEU A 178 -3.47 24.68 -0.36
C LEU A 178 -3.72 24.48 1.14
N ALA A 179 -2.97 23.56 1.75
CA ALA A 179 -2.98 23.41 3.20
C ALA A 179 -2.34 24.64 3.87
N ALA A 180 -2.85 25.03 5.04
CA ALA A 180 -2.25 26.08 5.85
C ALA A 180 -0.82 25.72 6.30
N VAL A 181 0.02 26.75 6.50
CA VAL A 181 1.36 26.60 7.11
C VAL A 181 1.24 26.22 8.59
N THR A 182 0.23 26.77 9.28
CA THR A 182 -0.04 26.58 10.70
C THR A 182 -1.49 26.09 10.90
N PRO A 183 -1.73 25.05 11.71
CA PRO A 183 -0.74 24.22 12.40
C PRO A 183 0.11 23.38 11.43
N VAL A 184 1.33 23.02 11.85
CA VAL A 184 2.22 22.17 11.06
C VAL A 184 1.66 20.75 10.99
N ILE A 185 1.35 20.29 9.78
CA ILE A 185 0.84 18.93 9.55
C ILE A 185 1.82 18.19 8.64
N TYR A 186 2.48 17.16 9.18
CA TYR A 186 3.29 16.24 8.40
C TYR A 186 2.42 15.26 7.63
N SER A 187 2.85 14.96 6.40
CA SER A 187 2.28 13.95 5.55
C SER A 187 3.38 13.00 5.09
N ASN A 188 3.01 11.72 4.91
CA ASN A 188 3.91 10.68 4.45
C ASN A 188 3.28 10.04 3.23
N ARG A 189 4.10 9.61 2.28
CA ARG A 189 3.62 8.99 1.05
C ARG A 189 4.61 8.02 0.48
N ILE A 190 4.13 7.23 -0.45
CA ILE A 190 4.95 6.31 -1.21
C ILE A 190 4.36 6.20 -2.61
N HIS A 191 5.22 6.20 -3.62
CA HIS A 191 4.78 6.01 -4.98
C HIS A 191 4.32 4.56 -5.17
N ARG A 192 3.24 4.33 -5.93
CA ARG A 192 2.68 3.00 -6.21
C ARG A 192 3.76 2.00 -6.65
N ASP A 193 4.64 2.43 -7.56
CA ASP A 193 5.71 1.58 -8.10
C ASP A 193 6.79 1.24 -7.06
N ASP A 194 6.93 2.05 -6.00
CA ASP A 194 7.79 1.70 -4.88
C ASP A 194 7.08 0.75 -3.90
N CYS A 195 5.76 0.78 -3.79
CA CYS A 195 5.03 -0.26 -3.05
C CYS A 195 5.25 -1.64 -3.69
N THR A 196 5.13 -1.73 -5.02
CA THR A 196 5.36 -2.99 -5.74
C THR A 196 6.82 -3.38 -5.75
N GLY A 197 7.71 -2.40 -5.95
CA GLY A 197 9.16 -2.60 -5.86
C GLY A 197 9.59 -3.17 -4.51
N ILE A 198 9.06 -2.66 -3.39
CA ILE A 198 9.32 -3.20 -2.04
C ILE A 198 8.84 -4.65 -1.92
N LEU A 199 7.62 -4.96 -2.35
CA LEU A 199 7.07 -6.32 -2.26
C LEU A 199 7.90 -7.32 -3.10
N ALA A 200 8.23 -6.96 -4.33
CA ALA A 200 9.07 -7.78 -5.20
C ALA A 200 10.50 -7.94 -4.62
N HIS A 201 11.06 -6.87 -4.06
CA HIS A 201 12.37 -6.91 -3.39
C HIS A 201 12.38 -7.86 -2.20
N LEU A 202 11.37 -7.82 -1.34
CA LEU A 202 11.28 -8.73 -0.20
C LEU A 202 11.14 -10.19 -0.64
N ILE A 203 10.40 -10.48 -1.72
CA ILE A 203 10.35 -11.81 -2.33
C ILE A 203 11.76 -12.26 -2.74
N ARG A 204 12.49 -11.42 -3.49
CA ARG A 204 13.88 -11.71 -3.92
C ARG A 204 14.84 -11.91 -2.75
N CYS A 205 14.76 -11.09 -1.72
CA CYS A 205 15.55 -11.25 -0.50
C CYS A 205 15.34 -12.65 0.10
N GLN A 206 14.08 -13.09 0.23
CA GLN A 206 13.79 -14.43 0.74
C GLN A 206 14.26 -15.54 -0.21
N GLU A 207 14.12 -15.37 -1.52
CA GLU A 207 14.65 -16.33 -2.49
C GLU A 207 16.17 -16.52 -2.37
N ASN A 208 16.88 -15.41 -2.12
CA ASN A 208 18.32 -15.39 -1.92
C ASN A 208 18.74 -15.82 -0.51
N GLY A 209 17.81 -16.30 0.33
CA GLY A 209 18.10 -16.76 1.68
C GLY A 209 18.37 -15.64 2.69
N THR A 210 18.07 -14.39 2.35
CA THR A 210 18.14 -13.26 3.27
C THR A 210 16.95 -13.34 4.23
N PRO A 211 17.17 -13.41 5.56
CA PRO A 211 16.09 -13.38 6.53
C PRO A 211 15.29 -12.08 6.41
N LEU A 212 13.96 -12.19 6.46
CA LEU A 212 13.08 -11.03 6.48
C LEU A 212 12.52 -10.82 7.88
N ALA A 213 12.38 -9.56 8.28
CA ALA A 213 11.58 -9.17 9.43
C ALA A 213 10.08 -9.43 9.19
N ASP A 214 9.34 -9.56 10.27
CA ASP A 214 7.88 -9.74 10.22
C ASP A 214 7.15 -8.43 9.87
N LEU A 215 7.84 -7.29 9.92
CA LEU A 215 7.24 -5.97 9.71
C LEU A 215 8.24 -4.99 9.08
N TYR A 216 7.77 -4.26 8.07
CA TYR A 216 8.45 -3.12 7.44
C TYR A 216 7.51 -1.91 7.33
N LEU A 217 8.09 -0.71 7.44
CA LEU A 217 7.43 0.56 7.12
C LEU A 217 7.87 1.02 5.72
N GLY A 218 6.92 1.07 4.78
CA GLY A 218 7.13 1.58 3.43
C GLY A 218 6.64 3.01 3.28
N SER A 219 7.57 3.97 3.32
CA SER A 219 7.34 5.37 2.95
C SER A 219 8.51 5.85 2.10
N ASP A 220 8.32 6.89 1.28
CA ASP A 220 9.43 7.60 0.66
C ASP A 220 10.40 8.18 1.71
N CYS A 221 11.57 8.62 1.26
CA CYS A 221 12.67 9.06 2.12
C CYS A 221 12.53 10.51 2.62
N GLU A 222 11.45 11.23 2.27
CA GLU A 222 11.26 12.64 2.64
C GLU A 222 9.89 12.88 3.34
N PRO A 223 9.77 12.56 4.64
CA PRO A 223 8.64 13.00 5.44
C PRO A 223 8.53 14.53 5.44
N VAL A 224 7.42 15.06 4.95
CA VAL A 224 7.29 16.48 4.60
C VAL A 224 5.91 17.02 4.96
N THR A 225 5.83 18.31 5.26
CA THR A 225 4.54 18.96 5.56
C THR A 225 3.61 18.91 4.36
N LEU A 226 2.31 18.76 4.62
CA LEU A 226 1.30 18.78 3.56
C LEU A 226 1.33 20.11 2.80
N HIS A 227 1.57 21.21 3.51
CA HIS A 227 1.74 22.54 2.93
C HIS A 227 2.88 22.56 1.89
N ASN A 228 4.09 22.13 2.26
CA ASN A 228 5.25 22.20 1.37
C ASN A 228 5.05 21.40 0.08
N VAL A 229 4.32 20.30 0.18
CA VAL A 229 4.01 19.46 -0.98
C VAL A 229 3.03 20.15 -1.90
N MET A 230 1.92 20.65 -1.34
CA MET A 230 0.91 21.35 -2.12
C MET A 230 1.50 22.61 -2.75
N ALA A 231 2.36 23.34 -2.03
CA ALA A 231 3.09 24.50 -2.55
C ALA A 231 4.05 24.11 -3.70
N TRP A 232 4.76 22.99 -3.57
CA TRP A 232 5.61 22.48 -4.65
C TRP A 232 4.78 22.10 -5.89
N LEU A 233 3.65 21.40 -5.70
CA LEU A 233 2.72 21.07 -6.78
C LEU A 233 2.15 22.34 -7.46
N ALA A 234 1.78 23.36 -6.67
CA ALA A 234 1.24 24.62 -7.18
C ALA A 234 2.26 25.32 -8.08
N LYS A 235 3.54 25.28 -7.69
CA LYS A 235 4.64 25.77 -8.53
C LYS A 235 4.76 25.00 -9.85
N GLN A 236 4.64 23.67 -9.85
CA GLN A 236 4.69 22.88 -11.07
C GLN A 236 3.50 23.17 -12.00
N LEU A 237 2.31 23.31 -11.41
CA LEU A 237 1.06 23.59 -12.13
C LEU A 237 0.89 25.06 -12.52
N LYS A 238 1.76 25.95 -12.04
CA LYS A 238 1.69 27.42 -12.20
C LYS A 238 0.33 27.98 -11.72
N VAL A 239 -0.15 27.48 -10.58
CA VAL A 239 -1.40 27.92 -9.95
C VAL A 239 -1.07 28.82 -8.77
N GLU A 240 -1.73 29.98 -8.70
CA GLU A 240 -1.69 30.84 -7.53
C GLU A 240 -2.67 30.34 -6.45
N SER A 241 -2.28 30.46 -5.18
CA SER A 241 -3.14 30.05 -4.07
C SER A 241 -4.31 31.02 -3.94
N THR A 242 -5.54 30.53 -4.11
CA THR A 242 -6.76 31.33 -3.94
C THR A 242 -7.48 31.02 -2.63
N ASP A 243 -7.29 29.82 -2.08
CA ASP A 243 -7.90 29.40 -0.82
C ASP A 243 -6.90 28.62 0.04
N THR A 244 -6.86 28.96 1.32
CA THR A 244 -6.13 28.18 2.32
C THR A 244 -7.12 27.25 2.98
N MET A 245 -6.97 25.95 2.71
CA MET A 245 -7.68 24.92 3.44
C MET A 245 -7.36 25.06 4.93
N GLN A 246 -8.30 25.67 5.66
CA GLN A 246 -8.32 25.56 7.11
C GLN A 246 -8.59 24.10 7.39
N SER A 247 -7.56 23.38 7.85
CA SER A 247 -7.79 22.04 8.37
C SER A 247 -8.85 22.19 9.46
N PRO A 248 -9.95 21.40 9.45
CA PRO A 248 -10.72 21.25 10.66
C PRO A 248 -9.70 20.89 11.72
N LEU A 249 -9.64 21.68 12.80
CA LEU A 249 -8.71 21.52 13.94
C LEU A 249 -8.87 20.16 14.66
N ARG A 250 -9.62 19.22 14.09
CA ARG A 250 -9.90 17.89 14.60
C ARG A 250 -9.24 16.83 13.70
N ARG A 251 -8.19 16.21 14.25
CA ARG A 251 -7.87 14.77 14.10
C ARG A 251 -7.28 14.30 12.76
N ARG A 252 -6.26 14.96 12.21
CA ARG A 252 -5.36 14.27 11.26
C ARG A 252 -4.11 13.82 11.99
N ALA A 253 -3.78 12.52 11.86
CA ALA A 253 -2.49 12.01 12.30
C ALA A 253 -1.38 12.81 11.58
N SER A 254 -0.42 13.29 12.36
CA SER A 254 0.75 14.04 11.89
C SER A 254 1.95 13.36 12.53
N LYS A 255 2.78 12.78 11.68
CA LYS A 255 3.94 11.97 12.06
C LYS A 255 4.93 11.93 10.90
N ARG A 256 6.14 11.50 11.14
CA ARG A 256 7.19 11.32 10.13
C ARG A 256 7.61 9.86 10.11
N CYS A 257 7.38 9.20 8.99
CA CYS A 257 7.70 7.79 8.82
C CYS A 257 9.21 7.61 8.60
N ASP A 258 9.84 6.75 9.41
CA ASP A 258 11.23 6.31 9.24
C ASP A 258 11.24 4.97 8.50
N ASN A 259 11.77 4.97 7.27
CA ASN A 259 11.83 3.80 6.39
C ASN A 259 13.20 3.08 6.45
N ARG A 260 14.01 3.34 7.48
CA ARG A 260 15.38 2.80 7.58
C ARG A 260 15.45 1.29 7.43
N ARG A 261 14.51 0.54 8.02
CA ARG A 261 14.54 -0.93 7.97
C ARG A 261 14.43 -1.46 6.53
N ILE A 262 13.59 -0.87 5.68
CA ILE A 262 13.50 -1.32 4.29
C ILE A 262 14.75 -0.92 3.49
N LEU A 263 15.36 0.24 3.76
CA LEU A 263 16.64 0.64 3.16
C LEU A 263 17.78 -0.31 3.56
N GLU A 264 17.82 -0.76 4.80
CA GLU A 264 18.81 -1.72 5.31
C GLU A 264 18.72 -3.10 4.63
N THR A 265 17.59 -3.45 4.01
CA THR A 265 17.49 -4.65 3.15
C THR A 265 18.17 -4.48 1.78
N GLY A 266 18.68 -3.28 1.47
CA GLY A 266 19.25 -2.92 0.17
C GLY A 266 18.23 -2.43 -0.86
N TYR A 267 16.98 -2.17 -0.46
CA TYR A 267 15.98 -1.60 -1.37
C TYR A 267 16.38 -0.19 -1.82
N THR A 268 16.34 0.07 -3.12
CA THR A 268 16.58 1.39 -3.70
C THR A 268 15.27 1.94 -4.26
N PHE A 269 14.81 3.06 -3.70
CA PHE A 269 13.56 3.70 -4.13
C PHE A 269 13.69 4.25 -5.56
N ARG A 270 12.70 3.93 -6.39
CA ARG A 270 12.51 4.53 -7.73
C ARG A 270 12.18 6.01 -7.60
N TYR A 271 11.37 6.36 -6.60
CA TYR A 271 10.97 7.71 -6.27
C TYR A 271 11.31 8.01 -4.80
N PRO A 272 12.58 8.35 -4.52
CA PRO A 272 13.05 8.55 -3.15
C PRO A 272 12.39 9.72 -2.44
N THR A 273 11.86 10.70 -3.19
CA THR A 273 11.05 11.77 -2.61
C THR A 273 9.76 11.97 -3.41
N TYR A 274 8.85 12.76 -2.83
CA TYR A 274 7.65 13.18 -3.51
C TYR A 274 7.90 13.95 -4.80
N LYS A 275 9.05 14.62 -4.94
CA LYS A 275 9.32 15.50 -6.08
C LYS A 275 9.49 14.69 -7.36
N GLU A 276 10.29 13.63 -7.33
CA GLU A 276 10.50 12.76 -8.50
C GLU A 276 9.20 12.04 -8.88
N GLY A 277 8.48 11.49 -7.89
CA GLY A 277 7.25 10.76 -8.20
C GLY A 277 6.12 11.67 -8.68
N TYR A 278 5.90 12.84 -8.08
CA TYR A 278 4.89 13.76 -8.63
C TYR A 278 5.32 14.34 -9.98
N ALA A 279 6.62 14.54 -10.23
CA ALA A 279 7.06 14.95 -11.57
C ALA A 279 6.70 13.90 -12.63
N GLN A 280 6.83 12.61 -12.30
CA GLN A 280 6.37 11.52 -13.16
C GLN A 280 4.85 11.54 -13.36
N VAL A 281 4.07 11.61 -12.28
CA VAL A 281 2.60 11.60 -12.35
C VAL A 281 2.07 12.81 -13.14
N LEU A 282 2.64 14.00 -12.91
CA LEU A 282 2.25 15.21 -13.62
C LEU A 282 2.50 15.11 -15.13
N LYS A 283 3.62 14.49 -15.52
CA LYS A 283 3.99 14.29 -16.91
C LYS A 283 3.09 13.25 -17.58
N GLU A 284 2.94 12.07 -17.00
CA GLU A 284 2.15 10.98 -17.59
C GLU A 284 0.64 11.25 -17.56
N GLY A 285 0.16 11.94 -16.53
CA GLY A 285 -1.24 12.33 -16.40
C GLY A 285 -1.64 13.54 -17.25
N GLY A 286 -0.72 14.12 -18.04
CA GLY A 286 -1.01 15.27 -18.92
C GLY A 286 -1.33 16.57 -18.18
N PHE A 287 -1.05 16.65 -16.88
CA PHE A 287 -1.35 17.83 -16.06
C PHE A 287 -0.52 19.07 -16.44
N LEU A 288 0.65 18.85 -17.06
CA LEU A 288 1.53 19.92 -17.52
C LEU A 288 1.15 20.46 -18.91
N GLU A 289 0.30 19.76 -19.66
CA GLU A 289 -0.07 20.12 -21.04
C GLU A 289 -1.31 21.01 -21.13
N LEU A 290 -2.01 21.26 -20.01
CA LEU A 290 -3.18 22.13 -19.91
C LEU A 290 -2.89 23.64 -20.15
N GLN A 291 -1.76 23.98 -20.76
CA GLN A 291 -1.35 25.35 -21.12
C GLN A 291 -1.23 25.59 -22.63
N LYS A 292 -1.91 24.79 -23.47
CA LYS A 292 -2.13 25.14 -24.87
C LYS A 292 -3.61 25.38 -25.15
N ALA A 293 -4.11 26.52 -24.68
CA ALA A 293 -5.29 27.20 -25.25
C ALA A 293 -5.15 28.70 -24.98
#